data_AF-A0A1M5RR59-F1
#
_entry.id   AF-A0A1M5RR59-F1
#
_cell.length_a   1.000
_cell.length_b   1.000
_cell.length_c   1.000
_cell.angle_alpha   90.00
_cell.angle_beta   90.00
_cell.angle_gamma   90.00
#
_symmetry.space_group_name_H-M   'P 1'
#
loop_
_entity.id
_entity.type
_entity.pdbx_description
1 polymer ?
#
loop_
_entity_poly.entity_id
_entity_poly.type
_entity_poly.pdbx_seq_one_letter_code
_entity_poly.pdbx_strand_id
1 'polypeptide(L)'
;MKQAVYSSRTADKFVVRLPDGMRERIAEVARNHHRSMNSEIIARLEQSLLQEGALDDDSAIRLDSPELTLHERELLQRFRQLAHRQQNALIALIAQDAEAAKEEG
;
A
#
# COMPACT_ATOMS: atom_id res chain seq x y z
N MET A 1 -6.96 -4.25 15.19
CA MET A 1 -6.33 -2.91 15.28
C MET A 1 -7.07 -1.97 14.36
N LYS A 2 -7.48 -0.79 14.83
CA LYS A 2 -8.32 0.14 14.04
C LYS A 2 -7.46 0.72 12.91
N GLN A 3 -7.81 0.45 11.65
CA GLN A 3 -7.31 1.21 10.50
C GLN A 3 -7.68 2.67 10.73
N ALA A 4 -6.70 3.49 11.14
CA ALA A 4 -6.87 4.92 11.20
C ALA A 4 -7.20 5.39 9.79
N VAL A 5 -8.40 5.93 9.60
CA VAL A 5 -8.88 6.42 8.31
C VAL A 5 -7.98 7.59 7.90
N TYR A 6 -6.98 7.30 7.07
CA TYR A 6 -6.04 8.29 6.53
C TYR A 6 -6.82 9.17 5.56
N SER A 7 -7.29 10.32 6.05
CA SER A 7 -8.00 11.31 5.23
C SER A 7 -7.06 12.46 4.88
N SER A 8 -7.37 13.22 3.83
CA SER A 8 -6.63 14.44 3.49
C SER A 8 -6.55 15.47 4.64
N ARG A 9 -7.46 15.38 5.63
CA ARG A 9 -7.49 16.24 6.81
C ARG A 9 -6.55 15.79 7.92
N THR A 10 -6.23 14.50 7.98
CA THR A 10 -5.35 13.91 9.00
C THR A 10 -3.97 13.56 8.46
N ALA A 11 -3.74 13.73 7.15
CA ALA A 11 -2.45 13.50 6.54
C ALA A 11 -1.42 14.57 6.95
N ASP A 12 -0.18 14.14 7.15
CA ASP A 12 0.96 15.01 7.40
C ASP A 12 1.20 15.93 6.19
N LYS A 13 1.55 17.19 6.46
CA LYS A 13 1.70 18.24 5.43
C LYS A 13 3.10 18.79 5.43
N PHE A 14 3.70 18.84 4.25
CA PHE A 14 4.99 19.45 4.01
C PHE A 14 4.89 20.50 2.89
N VAL A 15 5.43 21.70 3.12
CA VAL A 15 5.42 22.79 2.13
C VAL A 15 6.70 22.72 1.30
N VAL A 16 6.57 22.34 0.04
CA VAL A 16 7.69 22.29 -0.91
C VAL A 16 7.86 23.65 -1.59
N ARG A 17 9.09 24.17 -1.61
CA ARG A 17 9.48 25.34 -2.42
C ARG A 17 9.99 24.85 -3.77
N LEU A 18 9.26 25.20 -4.83
CA LEU A 18 9.59 24.80 -6.20
C LEU A 18 10.30 25.97 -6.92
N PRO A 19 11.33 25.70 -7.73
CA PRO A 19 11.90 26.70 -8.63
C PRO A 19 10.91 27.10 -9.73
N ASP A 20 11.17 28.24 -10.37
CA ASP A 20 10.32 28.79 -11.42
C ASP A 20 10.04 27.78 -12.54
N GLY A 21 8.77 27.70 -12.97
CA GLY A 21 8.32 26.79 -14.03
C GLY A 21 8.15 25.32 -13.61
N MET A 22 8.65 24.90 -12.45
CA MET A 22 8.55 23.50 -12.03
C MET A 22 7.11 23.12 -11.63
N ARG A 23 6.35 24.04 -11.05
CA ARG A 23 4.95 23.80 -10.69
C ARG A 23 4.10 23.52 -11.93
N GLU A 24 4.26 24.30 -12.98
CA GLU A 24 3.53 24.18 -14.24
C GLU A 24 3.83 22.85 -14.92
N ARG A 25 5.11 22.45 -14.93
CA ARG A 25 5.56 21.17 -15.46
C ARG A 25 4.98 19.98 -14.70
N ILE A 26 4.92 20.04 -13.36
CA ILE A 26 4.24 19.01 -12.55
C ILE A 26 2.74 18.97 -12.87
N ALA A 27 2.09 20.12 -13.03
CA ALA A 27 0.67 20.20 -13.36
C ALA A 27 0.34 19.60 -14.73
N GLU A 28 1.22 19.77 -15.72
CA GLU A 28 1.08 19.14 -17.03
C GLU A 28 1.20 17.62 -16.96
N VAL A 29 2.23 17.12 -16.30
CA VAL A 29 2.44 15.69 -16.09
C VAL A 29 1.25 15.06 -15.35
N ALA A 30 0.79 15.69 -14.27
CA ALA A 30 -0.34 15.19 -13.49
C ALA A 30 -1.62 15.08 -14.34
N ARG A 31 -1.87 16.07 -15.22
CA ARG A 31 -2.98 16.02 -16.20
C ARG A 31 -2.84 14.86 -17.17
N ASN A 32 -1.64 14.65 -17.71
CA ASN A 32 -1.37 13.54 -18.64
C ASN A 32 -1.54 12.17 -17.99
N HIS A 33 -1.28 12.06 -16.69
CA HIS A 33 -1.49 10.84 -15.91
C HIS A 33 -2.88 10.71 -15.26
N HIS A 34 -3.79 11.65 -15.52
CA HIS A 34 -5.13 11.71 -14.93
C HIS A 34 -5.13 11.69 -13.39
N ARG A 35 -4.18 12.39 -12.78
CA ARG A 35 -3.98 12.46 -11.32
C ARG A 35 -3.99 13.91 -10.83
N SER A 36 -4.23 14.10 -9.54
CA SER A 36 -4.00 15.40 -8.90
C SER A 36 -2.50 15.70 -8.85
N MET A 37 -2.09 16.97 -8.77
CA MET A 37 -0.68 17.32 -8.58
C MET A 37 -0.09 16.67 -7.32
N ASN A 38 -0.85 16.59 -6.23
CA ASN A 38 -0.39 15.94 -5.01
C ASN A 38 -0.13 14.46 -5.27
N SER A 39 -1.07 13.77 -5.91
CA SER A 39 -0.94 12.35 -6.26
C SER A 39 0.25 12.09 -7.19
N GLU A 40 0.54 12.98 -8.13
CA GLU A 40 1.73 12.87 -8.98
C GLU A 40 3.02 13.08 -8.19
N ILE A 41 3.08 14.07 -7.30
CA ILE A 41 4.25 14.31 -6.44
C ILE A 41 4.54 13.08 -5.56
N ILE A 42 3.52 12.53 -4.92
CA ILE A 42 3.65 11.32 -4.09
C ILE A 42 4.16 10.15 -4.95
N ALA A 43 3.56 9.88 -6.12
CA ALA A 43 3.98 8.79 -6.98
C ALA A 43 5.45 8.90 -7.41
N ARG A 44 5.96 10.12 -7.66
CA ARG A 44 7.37 10.34 -8.00
C ARG A 44 8.29 10.10 -6.82
N LEU A 45 7.89 10.54 -5.62
CA LEU A 45 8.66 10.33 -4.40
C LEU A 45 8.73 8.84 -4.04
N GLU A 46 7.60 8.14 -4.07
CA GLU A 46 7.53 6.69 -3.85
C GLU A 46 8.44 5.94 -4.83
N GLN A 47 8.32 6.24 -6.12
CA GLN A 47 9.18 5.60 -7.13
C GLN A 47 10.66 5.86 -6.88
N SER A 48 11.05 7.09 -6.54
CA SER A 48 12.45 7.44 -6.27
C SER A 48 12.98 6.70 -5.04
N LEU A 49 12.21 6.68 -3.96
CA LEU A 49 12.62 6.03 -2.71
C LEU A 49 12.64 4.50 -2.84
N LEU A 50 11.73 3.90 -3.61
CA LEU A 50 11.77 2.47 -3.96
C LEU A 50 13.03 2.13 -4.76
N GLN A 51 13.39 2.97 -5.74
CA GLN A 51 14.61 2.78 -6.53
C GLN A 51 15.88 2.89 -5.69
N GLU A 52 15.88 3.73 -4.65
CA GLU A 52 16.97 3.87 -3.69
C GLU A 52 16.97 2.78 -2.60
N GLY A 53 15.95 1.92 -2.55
CA GLY A 53 15.77 0.92 -1.50
C GLY A 53 15.43 1.51 -0.13
N ALA A 54 15.01 2.78 -0.10
CA ALA A 54 14.60 3.50 1.11
C ALA A 54 13.14 3.22 1.51
N LEU A 55 12.33 2.74 0.58
CA LEU A 55 11.03 2.12 0.85
C LEU A 55 11.11 0.65 0.48
N ASP A 56 10.60 -0.22 1.35
CA ASP A 56 10.20 -1.56 0.93
C ASP A 56 8.89 -1.42 0.14
N ASP A 57 8.76 -2.20 -0.94
CA ASP A 57 7.52 -2.28 -1.72
C ASP A 57 6.38 -2.78 -0.81
N ASP A 58 5.61 -1.87 -0.23
CA ASP A 58 4.51 -2.17 0.70
C ASP A 58 3.41 -3.01 0.02
N SER A 59 3.39 -3.06 -1.33
CA SER A 59 2.51 -3.93 -2.10
C SER A 59 2.98 -5.40 -2.14
N ALA A 60 4.23 -5.65 -1.77
CA ALA A 60 4.81 -6.97 -1.65
C ALA A 60 5.35 -7.16 -0.23
N ILE A 61 4.53 -7.68 0.69
CA ILE A 61 5.03 -8.39 1.88
C ILE A 61 6.23 -9.24 1.43
N ARG A 62 7.44 -8.87 1.83
CA ARG A 62 8.64 -9.61 1.42
C ARG A 62 8.49 -11.01 2.02
N LEU A 63 8.32 -12.05 1.19
CA LEU A 63 8.24 -13.43 1.67
C LEU A 63 9.49 -13.83 2.48
N ASP A 64 10.58 -13.09 2.28
CA ASP A 64 11.85 -13.28 2.94
C ASP A 64 11.99 -12.50 4.26
N SER A 65 10.92 -11.87 4.76
CA SER A 65 10.97 -11.26 6.09
C SER A 65 11.35 -12.33 7.13
N PRO A 66 12.40 -12.11 7.94
CA PRO A 66 12.83 -13.08 8.96
C PRO A 66 11.77 -13.29 10.05
N GLU A 67 10.75 -12.43 10.10
CA GLU A 67 9.66 -12.48 11.07
C GLU A 67 8.55 -13.48 10.68
N LEU A 68 8.50 -13.93 9.42
CA LEU A 68 7.48 -14.88 8.96
C LEU A 68 7.92 -16.32 9.20
N THR A 69 7.08 -17.07 9.90
CA THR A 69 7.19 -18.53 10.03
C THR A 69 7.03 -19.22 8.67
N LEU A 70 7.46 -20.48 8.57
CA LEU A 70 7.35 -21.27 7.34
C LEU A 70 5.91 -21.32 6.81
N HIS A 71 4.93 -21.46 7.71
CA HIS A 71 3.52 -21.56 7.35
C HIS A 71 2.96 -20.24 6.83
N GLU A 72 3.36 -19.10 7.41
CA GLU A 72 2.93 -17.79 6.92
C GLU A 72 3.49 -17.50 5.53
N ARG A 73 4.76 -17.87 5.29
CA ARG A 73 5.38 -17.77 3.96
C ARG A 73 4.64 -18.60 2.93
N GLU A 74 4.32 -19.85 3.26
CA GLU A 74 3.59 -20.75 2.36
C GLU A 74 2.18 -20.23 2.06
N LEU A 75 1.46 -19.73 3.07
CA LEU A 75 0.14 -19.12 2.89
C LEU A 75 0.21 -17.91 1.93
N LEU A 76 1.16 -16.99 2.15
CA LEU A 76 1.34 -15.81 1.31
C LEU A 76 1.71 -16.17 -0.14
N GLN A 77 2.58 -17.17 -0.32
CA GLN A 77 2.95 -17.66 -1.64
C GLN A 77 1.73 -18.19 -2.40
N ARG A 78 0.94 -19.06 -1.76
CA ARG A 78 -0.26 -19.64 -2.38
C ARG A 78 -1.33 -18.57 -2.62
N PHE A 79 -1.52 -17.64 -1.68
CA PHE A 79 -2.49 -16.55 -1.80
C PHE A 79 -2.24 -15.67 -3.02
N ARG A 80 -0.98 -15.32 -3.31
CA ARG A 80 -0.62 -14.55 -4.50
C ARG A 80 -0.88 -15.27 -5.82
N GLN A 81 -0.89 -16.61 -5.80
CA GLN A 81 -1.16 -17.42 -7.00
C GLN A 81 -2.66 -17.64 -7.25
N LEU A 82 -3.53 -17.31 -6.30
CA LEU A 82 -4.98 -17.47 -6.43
C LEU A 82 -5.59 -16.36 -7.30
N ALA A 83 -6.69 -16.68 -7.99
CA ALA A 83 -7.50 -15.67 -8.67
C ALA A 83 -8.18 -14.75 -7.64
N HIS A 84 -8.47 -13.50 -8.03
CA HIS A 84 -9.02 -12.50 -7.10
C HIS A 84 -10.30 -12.97 -6.37
N ARG A 85 -11.18 -13.70 -7.05
CA ARG A 85 -12.37 -14.32 -6.43
C ARG A 85 -12.03 -15.33 -5.31
N GLN A 86 -10.95 -16.10 -5.49
CA GLN A 86 -10.51 -17.12 -4.55
C GLN A 86 -9.81 -16.47 -3.35
N GLN A 87 -9.05 -15.39 -3.57
CA GLN A 87 -8.48 -14.58 -2.50
C GLN A 87 -9.58 -14.01 -1.59
N ASN A 88 -10.63 -13.41 -2.17
CA ASN A 88 -11.75 -12.86 -1.40
C ASN A 88 -12.51 -13.93 -0.61
N ALA A 89 -12.69 -15.12 -1.20
CA ALA A 89 -13.32 -16.26 -0.51
C ALA A 89 -12.47 -16.76 0.66
N LEU A 90 -11.14 -16.86 0.49
CA LEU A 90 -10.23 -17.27 1.56
C LEU A 90 -10.23 -16.26 2.72
N ILE A 91 -10.20 -14.96 2.40
CA ILE A 91 -10.28 -13.90 3.42
C ILE A 91 -11.60 -14.01 4.20
N ALA A 92 -12.72 -14.21 3.51
CA ALA A 92 -14.01 -14.36 4.17
C ALA A 92 -14.08 -15.56 5.12
N LEU A 93 -13.48 -16.69 4.73
CA LEU A 93 -13.40 -17.89 5.57
C LEU A 93 -12.55 -17.66 6.83
N ILE A 94 -11.35 -17.11 6.67
CA ILE A 94 -10.45 -16.80 7.79
C ILE A 94 -11.10 -15.80 8.76
N ALA A 95 -11.82 -14.81 8.23
CA ALA A 95 -12.52 -13.82 9.05
C ALA A 95 -13.68 -14.43 9.85
N GLN A 96 -14.41 -15.39 9.28
CA GLN A 96 -15.49 -16.10 9.98
C GLN A 96 -14.95 -16.94 11.15
N ASP A 97 -13.89 -17.71 10.92
CA ASP A 97 -13.27 -18.54 11.96
C ASP A 97 -12.71 -17.69 13.11
N ALA A 98 -12.14 -16.53 12.79
CA ALA A 98 -11.58 -15.61 13.79
C ALA A 98 -12.66 -14.93 14.67
N GLU A 99 -13.87 -14.71 14.15
CA GLU A 99 -14.99 -14.19 14.94
C GLU A 99 -15.68 -15.30 15.74
N ALA A 100 -15.85 -16.50 15.17
CA ALA A 100 -16.40 -17.66 15.89
C ALA A 100 -15.54 -18.04 17.12
N ALA A 101 -14.21 -18.00 16.99
CA ALA A 101 -13.30 -18.26 18.11
C ALA A 101 -13.34 -17.20 19.23
N LYS A 102 -13.91 -16.01 18.98
CA LYS A 102 -14.07 -14.95 20.01
C LYS A 102 -15.40 -15.03 20.74
N GLU A 103 -16.42 -15.66 20.16
CA GLU A 103 -17.74 -15.81 20.78
C GLU A 103 -17.80 -17.02 21.73
N GLU A 104 -16.85 -17.96 21.63
CA GLU A 104 -16.77 -19.18 22.46
C GLU A 104 -15.84 -19.08 23.69
N GLY A 105 -15.23 -17.93 23.98
CA GLY A 105 -14.31 -17.71 25.11
C GLY A 105 -14.77 -16.65 26.09
#